data_AF-A0A7X9HMN0-F1
#
_entry.id   AF-A0A7X9HMN0-F1
#
_cell.length_a   1.000
_cell.length_b   1.000
_cell.length_c   1.000
_cell.angle_alpha   90.00
_cell.angle_beta   90.00
_cell.angle_gamma   90.00
#
_symmetry.space_group_name_H-M   'P 1'
#
loop_
_entity.id
_entity.type
_entity.pdbx_description
1 polymer ?
#
loop_
_entity_poly.entity_id
_entity_poly.type
_entity_poly.pdbx_seq_one_letter_code
_entity_poly.pdbx_strand_id
1 'polypeptide(L)'
;MKANRISRQSPLPRPLAVATALMACGLVAGGWGSCEPSLNQDPSFDLWCGESLCAWRTDAGAVRRVPTWHERDYGVELVGDPAGISQLIGERVRCFRFETLAEVEGDASVVLGMDFEDDGTEEYFAPVPGNDWAAVMYTVRTPTWYTKVRFSLRKTGPGRARLAHLRISDPGDCSGAPLPLEGRPLGATCERDGQCASGVCGPSGFPYRNADDQYLTCGECRQDADCSGDTCGLVPDEFGLHAACVPEGSRHLGERCLQDRECASGVCCSEVCSSCCDIVACPDGLLCTLAEWPAEQNRLWQPRPWQCAPGQGRAESGAACLRDEDCQSRRCVGSGALTLCWYDGRSCQSDGDCPPDHASGDCVALGVSDGRCQ
;
A
#
# COMPACT_ATOMS: atom_id res chain seq x y z
N MET A 1 -24.84 -77.43 -9.31
CA MET A 1 -23.77 -78.33 -9.82
C MET A 1 -22.79 -77.54 -10.67
N LYS A 2 -21.58 -77.28 -10.16
CA LYS A 2 -20.26 -77.30 -10.82
C LYS A 2 -19.27 -76.48 -9.97
N ALA A 3 -18.06 -77.04 -9.87
CA ALA A 3 -17.16 -76.91 -8.74
C ALA A 3 -16.16 -75.74 -8.81
N ASN A 4 -15.69 -75.40 -7.61
CA ASN A 4 -14.45 -74.68 -7.27
C ASN A 4 -13.23 -75.02 -8.15
N ARG A 5 -12.37 -74.01 -8.37
CA ARG A 5 -10.91 -74.21 -8.33
C ARG A 5 -10.22 -73.01 -7.69
N ILE A 6 -9.73 -73.26 -6.48
CA ILE A 6 -8.79 -72.44 -5.72
C ILE A 6 -7.39 -72.71 -6.28
N SER A 7 -6.66 -71.67 -6.68
CA SER A 7 -5.22 -71.76 -6.92
C SER A 7 -4.47 -71.20 -5.71
N ARG A 8 -3.77 -72.10 -5.02
CA ARG A 8 -2.76 -71.77 -4.00
C ARG A 8 -1.44 -71.47 -4.71
N GLN A 9 -0.81 -70.35 -4.39
CA GLN A 9 0.64 -70.22 -4.52
C GLN A 9 1.23 -69.79 -3.18
N SER A 10 2.12 -70.64 -2.69
CA SER A 10 2.90 -70.53 -1.46
C SER A 10 4.18 -69.70 -1.68
N PRO A 11 4.86 -69.25 -0.61
CA PRO A 11 5.79 -68.12 -0.62
C PRO A 11 7.24 -68.54 -0.85
N LEU A 12 8.06 -67.60 -1.35
CA LEU A 12 9.51 -67.74 -1.49
C LEU A 12 10.18 -66.36 -1.27
N PRO A 13 11.48 -66.29 -0.94
CA PRO A 13 11.96 -65.88 0.36
C PRO A 13 12.51 -64.45 0.40
N ARG A 14 12.62 -63.91 1.62
CA ARG A 14 13.32 -62.68 1.97
C ARG A 14 14.81 -62.77 1.60
N PRO A 15 15.37 -61.85 0.80
CA PRO A 15 16.78 -61.50 0.89
C PRO A 15 16.97 -60.43 1.97
N LEU A 16 17.96 -60.65 2.84
CA LEU A 16 18.50 -59.65 3.75
C LEU A 16 18.85 -58.38 2.98
N ALA A 17 18.12 -57.30 3.23
CA ALA A 17 18.56 -55.96 2.86
C ALA A 17 19.41 -55.43 4.02
N VAL A 18 20.70 -55.30 3.71
CA VAL A 18 21.77 -54.72 4.51
C VAL A 18 21.33 -53.36 5.07
N ALA A 19 21.42 -53.24 6.40
CA ALA A 19 21.31 -51.99 7.11
C ALA A 19 22.37 -51.01 6.58
N THR A 20 21.93 -50.10 5.72
CA THR A 20 22.72 -48.93 5.34
C THR A 20 22.19 -47.79 6.19
N ALA A 21 22.78 -47.64 7.38
CA ALA A 21 22.62 -46.45 8.20
C ALA A 21 23.34 -45.29 7.49
N LEU A 22 22.70 -44.71 6.48
CA LEU A 22 23.01 -43.37 6.04
C LEU A 22 22.52 -42.45 7.15
N MET A 23 23.47 -42.12 8.03
CA MET A 23 23.40 -41.02 8.97
C MET A 23 23.28 -39.74 8.13
N ALA A 24 22.07 -39.45 7.70
CA ALA A 24 21.67 -38.12 7.27
C ALA A 24 21.75 -37.25 8.53
N CYS A 25 22.94 -36.71 8.79
CA CYS A 25 23.06 -35.40 9.40
C CYS A 25 22.47 -34.40 8.39
N GLY A 26 21.14 -34.42 8.26
CA GLY A 26 20.40 -33.24 7.91
C GLY A 26 20.63 -32.30 9.08
N LEU A 27 21.68 -31.49 8.97
CA LEU A 27 21.78 -30.23 9.67
C LEU A 27 20.51 -29.47 9.29
N VAL A 28 19.46 -29.65 10.10
CA VAL A 28 18.45 -28.63 10.31
C VAL A 28 19.23 -27.51 10.99
N ALA A 29 19.98 -26.75 10.19
CA ALA A 29 20.37 -25.41 10.52
C ALA A 29 19.07 -24.59 10.51
N GLY A 30 18.22 -24.82 11.51
CA GLY A 30 17.23 -23.85 12.00
C GLY A 30 17.97 -22.75 12.75
N GLY A 31 19.04 -22.26 12.11
CA GLY A 31 19.82 -21.15 12.58
C GLY A 31 18.95 -19.91 12.48
N TRP A 32 19.02 -19.12 13.53
CA TRP A 32 18.44 -17.80 13.75
C TRP A 32 19.00 -16.77 12.76
N GLY A 33 18.96 -17.11 11.47
CA GLY A 33 19.65 -16.47 10.38
C GLY A 33 18.82 -16.52 9.11
N SER A 34 17.49 -16.41 9.23
CA SER A 34 16.73 -15.90 8.10
C SER A 34 17.29 -14.51 7.81
N CYS A 35 17.96 -14.35 6.67
CA CYS A 35 18.46 -13.07 6.15
C CYS A 35 17.33 -12.07 5.81
N GLU A 36 16.11 -12.33 6.28
CA GLU A 36 14.99 -11.42 6.16
C GLU A 36 15.32 -10.11 6.89
N PRO A 37 15.23 -8.94 6.25
CA PRO A 37 15.44 -7.69 6.95
C PRO A 37 14.40 -7.51 8.07
N SER A 38 14.82 -6.90 9.17
CA SER A 38 13.90 -6.41 10.20
C SER A 38 13.25 -5.12 9.69
N LEU A 39 11.94 -5.01 9.81
CA LEU A 39 11.19 -3.79 9.51
C LEU A 39 11.45 -2.72 10.58
N ASN A 40 11.50 -3.14 11.86
CA ASN A 40 11.86 -2.22 12.94
C ASN A 40 13.37 -2.07 13.06
N GLN A 41 13.78 -0.87 13.44
CA GLN A 41 15.14 -0.50 13.81
C GLN A 41 15.45 -0.98 15.23
N ASP A 42 16.72 -1.37 15.46
CA ASP A 42 17.23 -1.84 16.75
C ASP A 42 16.35 -2.92 17.40
N PRO A 43 16.16 -4.10 16.75
CA PRO A 43 15.36 -5.18 17.29
C PRO A 43 15.97 -5.82 18.55
N SER A 44 17.25 -5.60 18.82
CA SER A 44 17.99 -6.10 20.00
C SER A 44 17.99 -5.13 21.19
N PHE A 45 17.50 -3.90 21.03
CA PHE A 45 17.56 -2.85 22.06
C PHE A 45 18.99 -2.56 22.55
N ASP A 46 20.00 -2.73 21.69
CA ASP A 46 21.41 -2.53 22.02
C ASP A 46 21.92 -1.13 21.60
N LEU A 47 21.11 -0.37 20.85
CA LEU A 47 21.44 0.99 20.42
C LEU A 47 20.95 2.05 21.42
N TRP A 48 21.83 2.42 22.37
CA TRP A 48 21.57 3.41 23.42
C TRP A 48 22.16 4.80 23.14
N CYS A 49 21.35 5.84 23.34
CA CYS A 49 21.69 7.25 23.18
C CYS A 49 21.75 7.95 24.55
N GLY A 50 22.69 7.51 25.40
CA GLY A 50 22.73 7.89 26.80
C GLY A 50 21.83 6.99 27.65
N GLU A 51 20.83 7.57 28.30
CA GLU A 51 19.88 6.84 29.15
C GLU A 51 18.60 6.38 28.41
N SER A 52 18.47 6.73 27.13
CA SER A 52 17.35 6.35 26.27
C SER A 52 17.77 5.43 25.12
N LEU A 53 16.81 4.73 24.54
CA LEU A 53 17.00 4.01 23.28
C LEU A 53 17.09 5.02 22.13
N CYS A 54 17.95 4.78 21.13
CA CYS A 54 18.09 5.68 19.99
C CYS A 54 16.93 5.55 18.99
N ALA A 55 16.46 4.32 18.76
CA ALA A 55 15.47 4.00 17.73
C ALA A 55 14.03 3.88 18.26
N TRP A 56 13.85 3.93 19.58
CA TRP A 56 12.57 3.76 20.24
C TRP A 56 12.21 5.00 21.04
N ARG A 57 10.97 5.46 20.90
CA ARG A 57 10.43 6.57 21.70
C ARG A 57 9.88 6.02 23.00
N THR A 58 10.21 6.64 24.14
CA THR A 58 9.55 6.34 25.42
C THR A 58 8.23 7.11 25.51
N ASP A 59 7.12 6.39 25.63
CA ASP A 59 5.78 6.98 25.69
C ASP A 59 5.29 7.19 27.13
N ALA A 60 5.73 6.33 28.07
CA ALA A 60 5.39 6.42 29.48
C ALA A 60 6.50 5.80 30.37
N GLY A 61 6.58 6.25 31.62
CA GLY A 61 7.56 5.74 32.59
C GLY A 61 9.00 6.06 32.19
N ALA A 62 9.90 5.11 32.40
CA ALA A 62 11.29 5.19 32.00
C ALA A 62 11.77 3.85 31.42
N VAL A 63 12.90 3.89 30.70
CA VAL A 63 13.62 2.70 30.26
C VAL A 63 14.93 2.57 31.02
N ARG A 64 15.38 1.33 31.24
CA ARG A 64 16.68 1.07 31.87
C ARG A 64 17.43 -0.02 31.12
N ARG A 65 18.72 0.20 30.87
CA ARG A 65 19.60 -0.82 30.31
C ARG A 65 19.89 -1.88 31.36
N VAL A 66 19.54 -3.12 31.06
CA VAL A 66 19.74 -4.26 31.97
C VAL A 66 20.30 -5.47 31.26
N PRO A 67 21.03 -6.36 31.96
CA PRO A 67 21.38 -7.66 31.43
C PRO A 67 20.14 -8.52 31.14
N THR A 68 20.25 -9.42 30.17
CA THR A 68 19.18 -10.32 29.69
C THR A 68 19.48 -11.77 30.13
N TRP A 69 19.41 -12.75 29.22
CA TRP A 69 19.81 -14.14 29.45
C TRP A 69 21.31 -14.29 29.76
N HIS A 70 22.12 -13.28 29.41
CA HIS A 70 23.56 -13.26 29.68
C HIS A 70 23.98 -11.91 30.26
N GLU A 71 24.91 -11.91 31.22
CA GLU A 71 25.39 -10.70 31.91
C GLU A 71 26.00 -9.62 31.01
N ARG A 72 26.42 -10.00 29.80
CA ARG A 72 27.01 -9.11 28.79
C ARG A 72 26.07 -8.80 27.64
N ASP A 73 24.92 -9.45 27.61
CA ASP A 73 23.89 -9.13 26.64
C ASP A 73 22.91 -8.17 27.30
N TYR A 74 22.69 -7.03 26.67
CA TYR A 74 21.89 -5.95 27.23
C TYR A 74 20.60 -5.82 26.45
N GLY A 75 19.52 -5.61 27.17
CA GLY A 75 18.24 -5.25 26.62
C GLY A 75 17.65 -4.07 27.36
N VAL A 76 16.33 -3.95 27.30
CA VAL A 76 15.57 -2.87 27.93
C VAL A 76 14.66 -3.41 29.04
N GLU A 77 14.69 -2.77 30.19
CA GLU A 77 13.65 -2.89 31.21
C GLU A 77 12.68 -1.73 31.10
N LEU A 78 11.38 -2.03 31.11
CA LEU A 78 10.32 -1.03 31.19
C LEU A 78 10.05 -0.70 32.66
N VAL A 79 10.38 0.51 33.09
CA VAL A 79 10.33 0.94 34.49
C VAL A 79 9.16 1.89 34.72
N GLY A 80 8.21 1.46 35.55
CA GLY A 80 6.99 2.20 35.87
C GLY A 80 5.73 1.34 35.78
N ASP A 81 4.62 1.94 36.17
CA ASP A 81 3.27 1.41 36.02
C ASP A 81 2.31 2.61 35.81
N PRO A 82 2.05 3.02 34.56
CA PRO A 82 2.46 2.37 33.31
C PRO A 82 3.90 2.71 32.86
N ALA A 83 4.44 1.90 31.95
CA ALA A 83 5.64 2.22 31.18
C ALA A 83 5.49 1.74 29.73
N GLY A 84 6.14 2.40 28.76
CA GLY A 84 6.05 1.94 27.38
C GLY A 84 7.00 2.62 26.41
N ILE A 85 7.24 1.92 25.30
CA ILE A 85 8.03 2.39 24.17
C ILE A 85 7.31 2.12 22.85
N SER A 86 7.60 2.92 21.82
CA SER A 86 7.05 2.72 20.49
C SER A 86 8.00 3.08 19.36
N GLN A 87 7.70 2.56 18.17
CA GLN A 87 8.37 2.88 16.92
C GLN A 87 7.33 2.94 15.78
N LEU A 88 7.48 3.94 14.89
CA LEU A 88 6.64 4.10 13.71
C LEU A 88 7.33 3.47 12.50
N ILE A 89 6.60 2.66 11.75
CA ILE A 89 7.05 2.04 10.50
C ILE A 89 6.14 2.52 9.37
N GLY A 90 6.73 3.09 8.31
CA GLY A 90 6.02 3.58 7.12
C GLY A 90 5.98 2.59 5.96
N GLU A 91 6.34 1.33 6.21
CA GLU A 91 6.36 0.27 5.20
C GLU A 91 5.09 -0.58 5.28
N ARG A 92 4.43 -0.77 4.14
CA ARG A 92 3.23 -1.60 4.02
C ARG A 92 3.59 -3.02 3.61
N VAL A 93 3.33 -3.96 4.50
CA VAL A 93 3.50 -5.40 4.30
C VAL A 93 2.17 -6.15 4.48
N ARG A 94 2.08 -7.37 3.93
CA ARG A 94 0.86 -8.20 4.01
C ARG A 94 0.81 -9.08 5.27
N CYS A 95 1.95 -9.27 5.91
CA CYS A 95 2.09 -10.09 7.09
C CYS A 95 3.19 -9.51 7.98
N PHE A 96 2.92 -9.37 9.27
CA PHE A 96 3.98 -9.18 10.25
C PHE A 96 4.31 -10.52 10.89
N ARG A 97 5.60 -10.84 10.99
CA ARG A 97 6.11 -11.88 11.87
C ARG A 97 6.81 -11.21 13.05
N PHE A 98 6.38 -11.57 14.24
CA PHE A 98 7.00 -11.13 15.49
C PHE A 98 7.89 -12.25 16.03
N GLU A 99 9.05 -11.87 16.55
CA GLU A 99 9.94 -12.74 17.31
C GLU A 99 10.36 -11.98 18.57
N THR A 100 10.00 -12.52 19.74
CA THR A 100 10.19 -11.86 21.04
C THR A 100 10.91 -12.73 22.05
N LEU A 101 11.88 -12.14 22.76
CA LEU A 101 12.56 -12.75 23.91
C LEU A 101 12.39 -11.82 25.12
N ALA A 102 11.70 -12.28 26.16
CA ALA A 102 11.35 -11.43 27.31
C ALA A 102 11.27 -12.20 28.64
N GLU A 103 11.53 -11.48 29.73
CA GLU A 103 11.24 -11.89 31.10
C GLU A 103 10.18 -10.94 31.67
N VAL A 104 9.01 -11.47 32.03
CA VAL A 104 7.90 -10.69 32.61
C VAL A 104 7.47 -11.36 33.90
N GLU A 105 7.60 -10.66 35.04
CA GLU A 105 7.17 -11.18 36.34
C GLU A 105 5.65 -11.30 36.42
N GLY A 106 5.15 -12.20 37.28
CA GLY A 106 3.73 -12.56 37.34
C GLY A 106 2.78 -11.44 37.79
N ASP A 107 3.31 -10.36 38.38
CA ASP A 107 2.61 -9.13 38.75
C ASP A 107 2.86 -7.97 37.76
N ALA A 108 3.40 -8.26 36.58
CA ALA A 108 3.45 -7.36 35.44
C ALA A 108 2.75 -7.97 34.22
N SER A 109 2.25 -7.11 33.33
CA SER A 109 1.72 -7.49 32.03
C SER A 109 2.35 -6.61 30.97
N VAL A 110 2.86 -7.23 29.90
CA VAL A 110 3.35 -6.51 28.72
C VAL A 110 2.47 -6.85 27.53
N VAL A 111 2.09 -5.83 26.77
CA VAL A 111 1.29 -5.95 25.56
C VAL A 111 2.03 -5.31 24.40
N LEU A 112 2.10 -6.02 23.28
CA LEU A 112 2.43 -5.46 21.97
C LEU A 112 1.15 -4.88 21.36
N GLY A 113 1.15 -3.58 21.08
CA GLY A 113 0.10 -2.88 20.36
C GLY A 113 0.48 -2.57 18.92
N MET A 114 -0.52 -2.52 18.04
CA MET A 114 -0.42 -1.96 16.69
C MET A 114 -1.50 -0.90 16.50
N ASP A 115 -1.06 0.31 16.19
CA ASP A 115 -1.88 1.47 15.81
C ASP A 115 -1.61 1.73 14.32
N PHE A 116 -2.51 1.25 13.47
CA PHE A 116 -2.47 1.48 12.03
C PHE A 116 -2.91 2.91 11.75
N GLU A 117 -2.27 3.58 10.80
CA GLU A 117 -2.43 5.02 10.55
C GLU A 117 -1.92 5.96 11.64
N ASP A 118 -1.36 5.44 12.76
CA ASP A 118 -0.76 6.26 13.82
C ASP A 118 -1.74 7.35 14.28
N ASP A 119 -2.99 6.96 14.51
CA ASP A 119 -4.11 7.85 14.85
C ASP A 119 -4.36 7.95 16.37
N GLY A 120 -3.64 7.15 17.16
CA GLY A 120 -3.73 7.06 18.60
C GLY A 120 -4.65 5.94 19.10
N THR A 121 -5.31 5.21 18.21
CA THR A 121 -6.13 4.04 18.49
C THR A 121 -5.34 2.78 18.13
N GLU A 122 -5.34 1.77 19.00
CA GLU A 122 -4.73 0.48 18.66
C GLU A 122 -5.79 -0.50 18.17
N GLU A 123 -5.67 -0.97 16.93
CA GLU A 123 -6.58 -1.96 16.34
C GLU A 123 -6.25 -3.38 16.78
N TYR A 124 -5.01 -3.61 17.24
CA TYR A 124 -4.56 -4.92 17.65
C TYR A 124 -3.67 -4.85 18.88
N PHE A 125 -3.86 -5.84 19.76
CA PHE A 125 -3.02 -6.08 20.92
C PHE A 125 -2.77 -7.58 21.10
N ALA A 126 -1.54 -7.93 21.43
CA ALA A 126 -1.15 -9.27 21.82
C ALA A 126 -0.32 -9.24 23.12
N PRO A 127 -0.54 -10.16 24.06
CA PRO A 127 0.32 -10.27 25.23
C PRO A 127 1.73 -10.67 24.78
N VAL A 128 2.75 -10.03 25.36
CA VAL A 128 4.13 -10.50 25.30
C VAL A 128 4.35 -11.43 26.50
N PRO A 129 4.43 -12.75 26.28
CA PRO A 129 4.54 -13.69 27.38
C PRO A 129 5.91 -13.54 28.06
N GLY A 130 5.92 -13.57 29.39
CA GLY A 130 7.14 -13.87 30.15
C GLY A 130 7.52 -15.32 29.87
N ASN A 131 8.63 -15.53 29.16
CA ASN A 131 8.99 -16.85 28.64
C ASN A 131 10.42 -17.26 29.01
N ASP A 132 10.98 -16.66 30.06
CA ASP A 132 12.33 -16.90 30.57
C ASP A 132 13.38 -16.95 29.43
N TRP A 133 13.27 -15.98 28.50
CA TRP A 133 14.15 -15.82 27.32
C TRP A 133 13.99 -16.87 26.21
N ALA A 134 12.98 -17.73 26.27
CA ALA A 134 12.62 -18.53 25.10
C ALA A 134 12.17 -17.63 23.95
N ALA A 135 12.40 -18.01 22.69
CA ALA A 135 11.82 -17.25 21.57
C ALA A 135 10.33 -17.59 21.45
N VAL A 136 9.49 -16.55 21.34
CA VAL A 136 8.10 -16.68 20.92
C VAL A 136 7.93 -16.03 19.56
N MET A 137 7.34 -16.77 18.64
CA MET A 137 7.09 -16.33 17.27
C MET A 137 5.63 -16.51 16.90
N TYR A 138 5.07 -15.51 16.23
CA TYR A 138 3.73 -15.59 15.66
C TYR A 138 3.61 -14.61 14.49
N THR A 139 2.60 -14.84 13.66
CA THR A 139 2.29 -13.99 12.52
C THR A 139 0.95 -13.29 12.70
N VAL A 140 0.83 -12.10 12.15
CA VAL A 140 -0.40 -11.33 12.09
C VAL A 140 -0.60 -10.85 10.67
N ARG A 141 -1.76 -11.19 10.09
CA ARG A 141 -2.15 -10.70 8.77
C ARG A 141 -2.65 -9.27 8.91
N THR A 142 -2.01 -8.35 8.19
CA THR A 142 -2.31 -6.92 8.27
C THR A 142 -3.66 -6.57 7.65
N PRO A 143 -4.21 -5.37 7.91
CA PRO A 143 -5.33 -4.85 7.15
C PRO A 143 -5.01 -4.78 5.64
N THR A 144 -6.06 -4.82 4.82
CA THR A 144 -5.91 -4.71 3.36
C THR A 144 -5.48 -3.32 2.89
N TRP A 145 -5.60 -2.31 3.75
CA TRP A 145 -5.15 -0.95 3.52
C TRP A 145 -4.58 -0.36 4.81
N TYR A 146 -3.42 0.28 4.69
CA TYR A 146 -2.81 1.20 5.67
C TYR A 146 -1.57 1.83 5.00
N THR A 147 -1.09 2.96 5.52
CA THR A 147 0.09 3.69 5.05
C THR A 147 1.26 3.58 6.02
N LYS A 148 0.97 3.43 7.31
CA LYS A 148 1.96 3.34 8.38
C LYS A 148 1.38 2.58 9.58
N VAL A 149 2.24 2.12 10.46
CA VAL A 149 1.85 1.46 11.71
C VAL A 149 2.82 1.83 12.82
N ARG A 150 2.28 2.20 13.99
CA ARG A 150 3.04 2.34 15.22
C ARG A 150 2.96 1.03 16.01
N PHE A 151 4.13 0.45 16.27
CA PHE A 151 4.25 -0.65 17.22
C PHE A 151 4.53 -0.10 18.61
N SER A 152 3.79 -0.57 19.61
CA SER A 152 3.96 -0.18 21.01
C SER A 152 4.24 -1.40 21.88
N LEU A 153 5.10 -1.25 22.88
CA LEU A 153 5.25 -2.20 23.98
C LEU A 153 4.84 -1.49 25.26
N ARG A 154 3.76 -1.94 25.89
CA ARG A 154 3.18 -1.29 27.07
C ARG A 154 3.16 -2.24 28.25
N LYS A 155 3.72 -1.79 29.37
CA LYS A 155 3.75 -2.48 30.65
C LYS A 155 2.73 -1.88 31.61
N THR A 156 2.01 -2.75 32.29
CA THR A 156 1.21 -2.44 33.48
C THR A 156 1.57 -3.39 34.62
N GLY A 157 1.25 -3.00 35.86
CA GLY A 157 1.54 -3.75 37.07
C GLY A 157 2.95 -3.47 37.63
N PRO A 158 3.18 -3.73 38.93
CA PRO A 158 4.43 -3.39 39.62
C PRO A 158 5.62 -4.30 39.30
N GLY A 159 5.40 -5.50 38.76
CA GLY A 159 6.46 -6.47 38.47
C GLY A 159 7.51 -5.98 37.47
N ARG A 160 8.63 -6.69 37.34
CA ARG A 160 9.64 -6.40 36.31
C ARG A 160 9.17 -6.87 34.93
N ALA A 161 9.54 -6.12 33.90
CA ALA A 161 9.46 -6.57 32.52
C ALA A 161 10.72 -6.16 31.75
N ARG A 162 11.42 -7.15 31.21
CA ARG A 162 12.67 -6.99 30.46
C ARG A 162 12.52 -7.62 29.09
N LEU A 163 12.95 -6.90 28.07
CA LEU A 163 12.94 -7.37 26.69
C LEU A 163 14.37 -7.35 26.16
N ALA A 164 14.78 -8.46 25.58
CA ALA A 164 16.07 -8.59 24.92
C ALA A 164 15.96 -8.53 23.40
N HIS A 165 14.78 -8.87 22.87
CA HIS A 165 14.57 -8.90 21.44
C HIS A 165 13.10 -8.67 21.09
N LEU A 166 12.86 -7.81 20.10
CA LEU A 166 11.62 -7.69 19.35
C LEU A 166 11.98 -7.45 17.88
N ARG A 167 11.89 -8.50 17.08
CA ARG A 167 12.03 -8.40 15.63
C ARG A 167 10.66 -8.48 14.96
N ILE A 168 10.46 -7.59 14.00
CA ILE A 168 9.30 -7.52 13.13
C ILE A 168 9.80 -7.72 11.71
N SER A 169 9.29 -8.72 10.99
CA SER A 169 9.66 -8.97 9.59
C SER A 169 8.44 -9.23 8.71
N ASP A 170 8.61 -9.13 7.38
CA ASP A 170 7.62 -9.58 6.40
C ASP A 170 7.99 -10.97 5.86
N PRO A 171 7.32 -12.05 6.32
CA PRO A 171 7.55 -13.38 5.78
C PRO A 171 6.90 -13.57 4.39
N GLY A 172 6.17 -12.59 3.86
CA GLY A 172 5.40 -12.64 2.62
C GLY A 172 4.06 -13.38 2.77
N ASP A 173 4.09 -14.61 3.26
CA ASP A 173 2.90 -15.45 3.44
C ASP A 173 2.36 -15.38 4.86
N CYS A 174 1.05 -15.17 4.99
CA CYS A 174 0.32 -15.17 6.26
C CYS A 174 -0.86 -16.14 6.21
N SER A 175 -1.21 -16.75 7.33
CA SER A 175 -2.51 -17.42 7.50
C SER A 175 -3.53 -16.47 8.15
N GLY A 176 -4.81 -16.85 8.16
CA GLY A 176 -5.88 -16.08 8.79
C GLY A 176 -6.51 -15.00 7.90
N ALA A 177 -7.51 -14.31 8.44
CA ALA A 177 -8.17 -13.19 7.80
C ALA A 177 -7.39 -11.88 8.09
N PRO A 178 -7.37 -10.90 7.16
CA PRO A 178 -6.86 -9.56 7.43
C PRO A 178 -7.49 -8.95 8.67
N LEU A 179 -6.72 -8.17 9.43
CA LEU A 179 -7.29 -7.36 10.51
C LEU A 179 -8.31 -6.36 9.95
N PRO A 180 -9.47 -6.19 10.60
CA PRO A 180 -10.42 -5.17 10.21
C PRO A 180 -9.84 -3.78 10.50
N LEU A 181 -9.95 -2.87 9.54
CA LEU A 181 -9.66 -1.44 9.71
C LEU A 181 -10.83 -0.67 9.11
N GLU A 182 -11.58 0.01 9.97
CA GLU A 182 -12.75 0.83 9.62
C GLU A 182 -12.38 2.33 9.63
N GLY A 183 -13.28 3.19 9.17
CA GLY A 183 -13.03 4.63 9.14
C GLY A 183 -11.95 5.08 8.15
N ARG A 184 -11.68 4.27 7.10
CA ARG A 184 -10.69 4.58 6.07
C ARG A 184 -11.01 5.93 5.39
N PRO A 185 -10.00 6.79 5.15
CA PRO A 185 -10.18 8.08 4.49
C PRO A 185 -10.54 7.92 3.01
N LEU A 186 -10.93 9.00 2.35
CA LEU A 186 -11.14 9.01 0.89
C LEU A 186 -9.85 8.59 0.17
N GLY A 187 -9.97 7.93 -1.00
CA GLY A 187 -8.82 7.42 -1.75
C GLY A 187 -8.23 6.11 -1.21
N ALA A 188 -8.52 5.73 0.04
CA ALA A 188 -8.09 4.46 0.60
C ALA A 188 -8.74 3.27 -0.10
N THR A 189 -7.98 2.21 -0.43
CA THR A 189 -8.57 1.01 -1.05
C THR A 189 -9.57 0.35 -0.11
N CYS A 190 -10.68 -0.14 -0.66
CA CYS A 190 -11.76 -0.74 0.11
C CYS A 190 -12.33 -1.99 -0.57
N GLU A 191 -12.95 -2.83 0.24
CA GLU A 191 -13.69 -4.03 -0.18
C GLU A 191 -15.20 -3.88 0.09
N ARG A 192 -15.59 -3.06 1.08
CA ARG A 192 -16.98 -2.84 1.48
C ARG A 192 -17.18 -1.45 2.09
N ASP A 193 -18.40 -0.95 1.98
CA ASP A 193 -18.82 0.37 2.47
C ASP A 193 -18.46 0.67 3.93
N GLY A 194 -18.71 -0.28 4.82
CA GLY A 194 -18.48 -0.09 6.25
C GLY A 194 -17.01 0.08 6.64
N GLN A 195 -16.07 -0.09 5.71
CA GLN A 195 -14.66 0.23 5.95
C GLN A 195 -14.38 1.72 5.78
N CYS A 196 -15.18 2.45 5.01
CA CYS A 196 -14.94 3.83 4.66
C CYS A 196 -15.60 4.78 5.66
N ALA A 197 -14.91 5.85 6.04
CA ALA A 197 -15.49 6.90 6.86
C ALA A 197 -16.73 7.55 6.22
N SER A 198 -16.75 7.62 4.88
CA SER A 198 -17.89 8.10 4.08
C SER A 198 -19.05 7.11 3.99
N GLY A 199 -18.84 5.84 4.34
CA GLY A 199 -19.81 4.77 4.09
C GLY A 199 -19.95 4.38 2.61
N VAL A 200 -19.03 4.81 1.74
CA VAL A 200 -19.06 4.50 0.30
C VAL A 200 -17.73 3.88 -0.13
N CYS A 201 -17.77 2.59 -0.46
CA CYS A 201 -16.73 1.94 -1.23
C CYS A 201 -17.16 1.96 -2.71
N GLY A 202 -16.49 2.82 -3.48
CA GLY A 202 -16.91 3.22 -4.82
C GLY A 202 -15.84 2.96 -5.87
N PRO A 203 -16.17 3.20 -7.14
CA PRO A 203 -15.21 3.10 -8.23
C PRO A 203 -14.02 4.04 -8.00
N SER A 204 -12.85 3.60 -8.43
CA SER A 204 -11.60 4.35 -8.44
C SER A 204 -10.96 4.29 -9.83
N GLY A 205 -9.88 5.04 -10.02
CA GLY A 205 -9.03 4.93 -11.20
C GLY A 205 -7.76 4.14 -10.91
N PHE A 206 -7.11 3.69 -11.97
CA PHE A 206 -5.77 3.13 -11.91
C PHE A 206 -4.77 4.10 -11.23
N PRO A 207 -3.74 3.61 -10.50
CA PRO A 207 -3.35 2.21 -10.26
C PRO A 207 -4.01 1.53 -9.05
N TYR A 208 -4.96 2.17 -8.39
CA TYR A 208 -5.38 1.77 -7.05
C TYR A 208 -6.32 0.56 -7.10
N ARG A 209 -5.76 -0.64 -6.88
CA ARG A 209 -6.52 -1.89 -6.78
C ARG A 209 -6.62 -2.37 -5.33
N ASN A 210 -7.77 -2.90 -4.96
CA ASN A 210 -8.00 -3.55 -3.67
C ASN A 210 -7.46 -5.00 -3.66
N ALA A 211 -7.67 -5.70 -2.54
CA ALA A 211 -7.20 -7.08 -2.38
C ALA A 211 -7.83 -8.09 -3.36
N ASP A 212 -8.99 -7.76 -3.94
CA ASP A 212 -9.74 -8.57 -4.90
C ASP A 212 -9.46 -8.16 -6.36
N ASP A 213 -8.40 -7.36 -6.59
CA ASP A 213 -7.98 -6.86 -7.91
C ASP A 213 -9.00 -5.92 -8.59
N GLN A 214 -9.84 -5.27 -7.80
CA GLN A 214 -10.83 -4.28 -8.26
C GLN A 214 -10.35 -2.86 -8.00
N TYR A 215 -10.67 -1.93 -8.90
CA TYR A 215 -10.42 -0.49 -8.71
C TYR A 215 -11.49 0.11 -7.80
N LEU A 216 -11.42 -0.19 -6.51
CA LEU A 216 -12.33 0.35 -5.50
C LEU A 216 -11.55 1.09 -4.41
N THR A 217 -12.00 2.32 -4.14
CA THR A 217 -11.52 3.15 -3.04
C THR A 217 -12.69 3.79 -2.30
N CYS A 218 -12.42 4.25 -1.08
CA CYS A 218 -13.37 5.04 -0.33
C CYS A 218 -13.61 6.35 -1.07
N GLY A 219 -14.87 6.61 -1.41
CA GLY A 219 -15.30 7.76 -2.18
C GLY A 219 -16.49 8.47 -1.53
N GLU A 220 -17.04 9.47 -2.21
CA GLU A 220 -18.25 10.19 -1.79
C GLU A 220 -19.49 9.72 -2.57
N CYS A 221 -19.29 9.18 -3.77
CA CYS A 221 -20.37 8.72 -4.66
C CYS A 221 -19.99 7.40 -5.36
N ARG A 222 -21.00 6.69 -5.88
CA ARG A 222 -20.81 5.54 -6.80
C ARG A 222 -21.28 5.84 -8.22
N GLN A 223 -22.22 6.78 -8.34
CA GLN A 223 -22.90 7.10 -9.58
C GLN A 223 -23.47 8.52 -9.51
N ASP A 224 -23.80 9.11 -10.67
CA ASP A 224 -24.39 10.46 -10.77
C ASP A 224 -25.61 10.68 -9.87
N ALA A 225 -26.43 9.65 -9.65
CA ALA A 225 -27.64 9.78 -8.83
C ALA A 225 -27.33 10.05 -7.34
N ASP A 226 -26.09 9.82 -6.90
CA ASP A 226 -25.64 10.16 -5.55
C ASP A 226 -25.27 11.66 -5.46
N CYS A 227 -25.08 12.32 -6.60
CA CYS A 227 -24.70 13.72 -6.72
C CYS A 227 -25.92 14.60 -7.01
N SER A 228 -26.10 15.66 -6.23
CA SER A 228 -27.31 16.51 -6.28
C SER A 228 -27.31 17.49 -7.47
N GLY A 229 -27.22 16.97 -8.69
CA GLY A 229 -27.13 17.74 -9.94
C GLY A 229 -25.72 17.78 -10.56
N ASP A 230 -24.72 17.34 -9.80
CA ASP A 230 -23.35 17.12 -10.26
C ASP A 230 -23.18 15.71 -10.85
N THR A 231 -21.96 15.37 -11.27
CA THR A 231 -21.61 14.05 -11.79
C THR A 231 -20.61 13.36 -10.86
N CYS A 232 -20.68 12.03 -10.77
CA CYS A 232 -19.74 11.26 -9.98
C CYS A 232 -18.44 11.09 -10.79
N GLY A 233 -17.46 11.95 -10.52
CA GLY A 233 -16.20 12.03 -11.25
C GLY A 233 -15.02 11.59 -10.41
N LEU A 234 -13.85 11.53 -11.04
CA LEU A 234 -12.62 11.08 -10.40
C LEU A 234 -11.88 12.28 -9.80
N VAL A 235 -11.55 12.19 -8.52
CA VAL A 235 -10.83 13.23 -7.77
C VAL A 235 -9.56 12.63 -7.16
N PRO A 236 -8.39 13.27 -7.35
CA PRO A 236 -7.18 12.88 -6.65
C PRO A 236 -7.19 13.38 -5.19
N ASP A 237 -6.65 12.56 -4.30
CA ASP A 237 -6.45 12.84 -2.88
C ASP A 237 -5.08 12.34 -2.40
N GLU A 238 -4.68 12.66 -1.17
CA GLU A 238 -3.38 12.22 -0.61
C GLU A 238 -3.21 10.70 -0.64
N PHE A 239 -4.28 9.92 -0.46
CA PHE A 239 -4.23 8.45 -0.41
C PHE A 239 -4.42 7.78 -1.78
N GLY A 240 -4.95 8.50 -2.77
CA GLY A 240 -5.17 7.98 -4.11
C GLY A 240 -6.29 8.66 -4.87
N LEU A 241 -6.77 8.02 -5.92
CA LEU A 241 -7.93 8.49 -6.69
C LEU A 241 -9.23 7.96 -6.04
N HIS A 242 -10.26 8.78 -5.98
CA HIS A 242 -11.58 8.37 -5.49
C HIS A 242 -12.70 9.04 -6.28
N ALA A 243 -13.86 8.40 -6.28
CA ALA A 243 -15.07 8.99 -6.85
C ALA A 243 -15.65 10.06 -5.90
N ALA A 244 -15.89 11.26 -6.43
CA ALA A 244 -16.54 12.36 -5.72
C ALA A 244 -17.43 13.19 -6.65
N CYS A 245 -18.33 13.99 -6.07
CA CYS A 245 -19.25 14.81 -6.86
C CYS A 245 -18.52 16.03 -7.43
N VAL A 246 -18.45 16.12 -8.76
CA VAL A 246 -17.80 17.22 -9.48
C VAL A 246 -18.77 17.86 -10.49
N PRO A 247 -18.62 19.15 -10.80
CA PRO A 247 -19.44 19.77 -11.82
C PRO A 247 -19.26 19.11 -13.19
N GLU A 248 -20.33 19.03 -13.97
CA GLU A 248 -20.24 18.52 -15.34
C GLU A 248 -19.28 19.35 -16.21
N GLY A 249 -18.50 18.67 -17.04
CA GLY A 249 -17.54 19.31 -17.94
C GLY A 249 -16.43 20.09 -17.24
N SER A 250 -16.21 19.88 -15.93
CA SER A 250 -15.18 20.61 -15.18
C SER A 250 -13.75 20.15 -15.51
N ARG A 251 -13.58 18.95 -16.06
CA ARG A 251 -12.27 18.37 -16.38
C ARG A 251 -11.82 18.71 -17.80
N HIS A 252 -10.59 19.15 -17.93
CA HIS A 252 -9.95 19.52 -19.18
C HIS A 252 -9.22 18.34 -19.81
N LEU A 253 -8.86 18.51 -21.09
CA LEU A 253 -8.10 17.53 -21.86
C LEU A 253 -6.81 17.14 -21.11
N GLY A 254 -6.59 15.85 -20.87
CA GLY A 254 -5.45 15.32 -20.14
C GLY A 254 -5.67 15.07 -18.65
N GLU A 255 -6.70 15.64 -18.03
CA GLU A 255 -7.05 15.33 -16.65
C GLU A 255 -7.67 13.93 -16.50
N ARG A 256 -7.60 13.38 -15.29
CA ARG A 256 -8.24 12.11 -14.95
C ARG A 256 -9.76 12.19 -15.00
N CYS A 257 -10.38 11.08 -15.37
CA CYS A 257 -11.83 10.92 -15.38
C CYS A 257 -12.23 9.48 -15.06
N LEU A 258 -13.41 9.33 -14.50
CA LEU A 258 -14.18 8.10 -14.36
C LEU A 258 -15.18 7.93 -15.52
N GLN A 259 -15.75 9.01 -16.04
CA GLN A 259 -16.80 8.98 -17.06
C GLN A 259 -16.85 10.23 -17.95
N ASP A 260 -17.52 10.12 -19.10
CA ASP A 260 -17.56 11.16 -20.13
C ASP A 260 -18.03 12.54 -19.64
N ARG A 261 -19.00 12.55 -18.72
CA ARG A 261 -19.74 13.75 -18.31
C ARG A 261 -18.92 14.75 -17.51
N GLU A 262 -17.85 14.32 -16.85
CA GLU A 262 -16.96 15.24 -16.15
C GLU A 262 -16.00 15.96 -17.12
N CYS A 263 -15.76 15.40 -18.30
CA CYS A 263 -14.85 15.96 -19.28
C CYS A 263 -15.54 17.07 -20.09
N ALA A 264 -14.90 18.22 -20.24
CA ALA A 264 -15.36 19.33 -21.07
C ALA A 264 -15.54 18.93 -22.55
N SER A 265 -14.80 17.91 -22.99
CA SER A 265 -14.92 17.29 -24.31
C SER A 265 -16.09 16.32 -24.43
N GLY A 266 -16.68 15.87 -23.31
CA GLY A 266 -17.64 14.79 -23.25
C GLY A 266 -17.04 13.40 -23.54
N VAL A 267 -15.72 13.23 -23.41
CA VAL A 267 -15.04 11.96 -23.70
C VAL A 267 -14.02 11.64 -22.63
N CYS A 268 -14.25 10.55 -21.90
CA CYS A 268 -13.33 9.91 -20.99
C CYS A 268 -12.79 8.63 -21.63
N CYS A 269 -11.52 8.64 -22.06
CA CYS A 269 -10.91 7.50 -22.74
C CYS A 269 -9.71 7.01 -21.93
N SER A 270 -9.76 5.75 -21.50
CA SER A 270 -8.74 5.16 -20.63
C SER A 270 -8.46 5.98 -19.36
N GLU A 271 -9.54 6.43 -18.70
CA GLU A 271 -9.51 7.25 -17.48
C GLU A 271 -8.82 8.62 -17.63
N VAL A 272 -8.75 9.13 -18.87
CA VAL A 272 -8.21 10.46 -19.18
C VAL A 272 -9.17 11.20 -20.11
N CYS A 273 -9.50 12.44 -19.74
CA CYS A 273 -10.30 13.31 -20.58
C CYS A 273 -9.59 13.53 -21.91
N SER A 274 -10.26 13.12 -22.98
CA SER A 274 -9.71 12.99 -24.33
C SER A 274 -10.59 13.77 -25.32
N SER A 275 -10.11 14.03 -26.54
CA SER A 275 -10.97 14.62 -27.60
C SER A 275 -11.56 13.58 -28.53
N CYS A 276 -11.07 12.35 -28.47
CA CYS A 276 -11.56 11.20 -29.22
C CYS A 276 -11.33 9.92 -28.41
N CYS A 277 -11.90 8.82 -28.87
CA CYS A 277 -11.67 7.48 -28.34
C CYS A 277 -12.00 6.45 -29.42
N ASP A 278 -11.81 5.16 -29.17
CA ASP A 278 -12.23 4.11 -30.11
C ASP A 278 -13.73 4.19 -30.47
N ILE A 279 -14.54 4.73 -29.57
CA ILE A 279 -15.99 4.93 -29.75
C ILE A 279 -16.38 6.33 -30.22
N VAL A 280 -15.48 7.31 -30.14
CA VAL A 280 -15.70 8.69 -30.59
C VAL A 280 -14.71 9.02 -31.69
N ALA A 281 -15.18 8.89 -32.94
CA ALA A 281 -14.36 9.14 -34.12
C ALA A 281 -13.99 10.62 -34.24
N CYS A 282 -12.79 10.86 -34.76
CA CYS A 282 -12.35 12.21 -35.09
C CYS A 282 -13.09 12.76 -36.32
N PRO A 283 -13.25 14.09 -36.40
CA PRO A 283 -13.76 14.73 -37.60
C PRO A 283 -12.85 14.45 -38.81
N ASP A 284 -13.44 14.50 -40.00
CA ASP A 284 -12.74 14.36 -41.29
C ASP A 284 -11.90 13.08 -41.46
N GLY A 285 -12.20 12.04 -40.68
CA GLY A 285 -11.49 10.77 -40.72
C GLY A 285 -10.05 10.85 -40.21
N LEU A 286 -9.72 11.86 -39.39
CA LEU A 286 -8.43 11.92 -38.71
C LEU A 286 -8.23 10.70 -37.80
N LEU A 287 -6.97 10.33 -37.59
CA LEU A 287 -6.65 9.24 -36.67
C LEU A 287 -6.73 9.74 -35.22
N CYS A 288 -7.46 8.99 -34.40
CA CYS A 288 -7.43 9.15 -32.95
C CYS A 288 -6.18 8.44 -32.42
N THR A 289 -5.22 9.19 -31.88
CA THR A 289 -3.97 8.64 -31.34
C THR A 289 -3.62 9.31 -30.03
N LEU A 290 -2.82 8.64 -29.21
CA LEU A 290 -2.30 9.21 -27.97
C LEU A 290 -1.45 10.45 -28.26
N ALA A 291 -1.66 11.51 -27.47
CA ALA A 291 -0.80 12.69 -27.50
C ALA A 291 0.66 12.30 -27.22
N GLU A 292 1.60 12.83 -27.99
CA GLU A 292 3.02 12.60 -27.72
C GLU A 292 3.44 13.30 -26.43
N TRP A 293 4.20 12.61 -25.58
CA TRP A 293 4.84 13.19 -24.39
C TRP A 293 6.36 13.27 -24.65
N PRO A 294 7.12 14.23 -24.08
CA PRO A 294 8.56 14.28 -24.24
C PRO A 294 9.18 12.92 -23.93
N ALA A 295 9.97 12.42 -24.89
CA ALA A 295 10.40 11.03 -24.99
C ALA A 295 11.31 10.53 -23.84
N GLU A 296 11.66 11.38 -22.89
CA GLU A 296 12.72 11.08 -21.91
C GLU A 296 12.27 10.18 -20.76
N GLN A 297 10.97 9.93 -20.60
CA GLN A 297 10.45 9.14 -19.49
C GLN A 297 9.71 7.90 -20.00
N ASN A 298 10.46 6.86 -20.37
CA ASN A 298 9.95 5.52 -20.72
C ASN A 298 9.40 4.79 -19.48
N ARG A 299 8.43 5.40 -18.81
CA ARG A 299 7.77 4.88 -17.63
C ARG A 299 6.42 4.27 -18.09
N LEU A 300 6.10 3.09 -17.58
CA LEU A 300 5.10 2.16 -18.15
C LEU A 300 3.65 2.67 -18.18
N TRP A 301 3.33 3.76 -17.49
CA TRP A 301 1.95 4.21 -17.32
C TRP A 301 1.82 5.73 -17.37
N GLN A 302 1.19 6.22 -18.42
CA GLN A 302 1.10 7.65 -18.74
C GLN A 302 -0.36 8.05 -18.93
N PRO A 303 -0.93 8.99 -18.14
CA PRO A 303 -2.20 9.62 -18.48
C PRO A 303 -2.04 10.48 -19.74
N ARG A 304 -2.09 9.84 -20.92
CA ARG A 304 -2.04 10.52 -22.20
C ARG A 304 -3.43 10.63 -22.77
N PRO A 305 -3.93 11.84 -23.02
CA PRO A 305 -5.21 11.98 -23.68
C PRO A 305 -5.11 11.48 -25.11
N TRP A 306 -6.19 10.88 -25.58
CA TRP A 306 -6.38 10.60 -26.99
C TRP A 306 -6.80 11.89 -27.70
N GLN A 307 -6.11 12.18 -28.80
CA GLN A 307 -6.33 13.38 -29.59
C GLN A 307 -6.50 13.05 -31.07
N CYS A 308 -7.22 13.92 -31.77
CA CYS A 308 -7.35 13.85 -33.23
C CYS A 308 -6.12 14.44 -33.90
N ALA A 309 -5.30 13.57 -34.52
CA ALA A 309 -4.07 13.95 -35.22
C ALA A 309 -3.13 14.87 -34.39
N PRO A 310 -2.76 14.50 -33.14
CA PRO A 310 -1.89 15.29 -32.28
C PRO A 310 -0.57 15.59 -32.99
N GLY A 311 -0.07 16.83 -32.83
CA GLY A 311 1.19 17.31 -33.41
C GLY A 311 1.19 17.48 -34.93
N GLN A 312 0.07 17.26 -35.64
CA GLN A 312 0.02 17.36 -37.10
C GLN A 312 -0.43 18.74 -37.62
N GLY A 313 -0.76 19.68 -36.73
CA GLY A 313 -1.20 21.03 -37.07
C GLY A 313 -2.51 21.03 -37.84
N ARG A 314 -3.45 20.16 -37.47
CA ARG A 314 -4.72 19.97 -38.20
C ARG A 314 -5.95 20.44 -37.44
N ALA A 315 -5.84 20.73 -36.15
CA ALA A 315 -6.96 21.21 -35.37
C ALA A 315 -7.36 22.64 -35.77
N GLU A 316 -8.65 22.85 -36.02
CA GLU A 316 -9.23 24.14 -36.43
C GLU A 316 -9.30 25.12 -35.26
N SER A 317 -9.55 26.41 -35.54
CA SER A 317 -9.76 27.42 -34.50
C SER A 317 -10.91 27.01 -33.56
N GLY A 318 -10.67 27.13 -32.25
CA GLY A 318 -11.58 26.69 -31.20
C GLY A 318 -11.50 25.20 -30.83
N ALA A 319 -10.78 24.37 -31.57
CA ALA A 319 -10.55 22.98 -31.18
C ALA A 319 -9.66 22.90 -29.93
N ALA A 320 -9.87 21.88 -29.10
CA ALA A 320 -9.00 21.61 -27.95
C ALA A 320 -7.58 21.23 -28.42
N CYS A 321 -6.57 21.72 -27.71
CA CYS A 321 -5.17 21.46 -28.00
C CYS A 321 -4.37 21.34 -26.71
N LEU A 322 -3.25 20.62 -26.76
CA LEU A 322 -2.25 20.64 -25.70
C LEU A 322 -1.04 21.47 -26.09
N ARG A 323 -0.75 21.60 -27.39
CA ARG A 323 0.43 22.28 -27.90
C ARG A 323 0.13 23.07 -29.16
N ASP A 324 1.01 24.01 -29.46
CA ASP A 324 0.95 24.82 -30.68
C ASP A 324 0.91 23.91 -31.93
N GLU A 325 1.67 22.82 -31.94
CA GLU A 325 1.74 21.87 -33.06
C GLU A 325 0.45 21.09 -33.30
N ASP A 326 -0.53 21.10 -32.37
CA ASP A 326 -1.83 20.50 -32.62
C ASP A 326 -2.66 21.38 -33.58
N CYS A 327 -2.43 22.69 -33.57
CA CYS A 327 -3.26 23.70 -34.21
C CYS A 327 -2.80 24.06 -35.63
N GLN A 328 -3.75 24.27 -36.55
CA GLN A 328 -3.45 24.80 -37.89
C GLN A 328 -2.77 26.17 -37.83
N SER A 329 -3.13 27.00 -36.86
CA SER A 329 -2.53 28.32 -36.63
C SER A 329 -1.18 28.29 -35.93
N ARG A 330 -0.75 27.12 -35.46
CA ARG A 330 0.43 26.96 -34.58
C ARG A 330 0.33 27.76 -33.29
N ARG A 331 -0.87 27.88 -32.75
CA ARG A 331 -1.10 28.64 -31.52
C ARG A 331 -2.21 28.01 -30.68
N CYS A 332 -1.78 27.38 -29.59
CA CYS A 332 -2.62 26.83 -28.54
C CYS A 332 -2.63 27.81 -27.35
N VAL A 333 -3.80 28.36 -27.02
CA VAL A 333 -3.95 29.34 -25.94
C VAL A 333 -4.90 28.81 -24.88
N GLY A 334 -4.52 28.97 -23.62
CA GLY A 334 -5.34 28.59 -22.46
C GLY A 334 -4.90 29.30 -21.18
N SER A 335 -5.41 28.85 -20.04
CA SER A 335 -5.20 29.48 -18.73
C SER A 335 -3.79 29.30 -18.15
N GLY A 336 -2.97 28.40 -18.69
CA GLY A 336 -1.62 28.17 -18.21
C GLY A 336 -1.03 26.85 -18.67
N ALA A 337 0.04 26.39 -18.00
CA ALA A 337 0.58 25.06 -18.22
C ALA A 337 -0.33 24.01 -17.57
N LEU A 338 -0.63 22.94 -18.30
CA LEU A 338 -1.19 21.72 -17.74
C LEU A 338 -0.04 20.89 -17.17
N THR A 339 0.05 20.83 -15.85
CA THR A 339 1.07 20.07 -15.12
C THR A 339 0.39 19.03 -14.25
N LEU A 340 0.74 17.76 -14.45
CA LEU A 340 0.17 16.64 -13.70
C LEU A 340 1.28 15.81 -13.05
N CYS A 341 0.96 15.17 -11.92
CA CYS A 341 1.82 14.16 -11.35
C CYS A 341 1.83 12.93 -12.23
N TRP A 342 3.03 12.45 -12.44
CA TRP A 342 3.32 11.30 -13.26
C TRP A 342 2.50 10.06 -12.85
N TYR A 343 2.48 9.73 -11.56
CA TYR A 343 2.01 8.44 -11.07
C TYR A 343 0.48 8.30 -11.16
N ASP A 344 -0.25 9.33 -10.76
CA ASP A 344 -1.71 9.29 -10.61
C ASP A 344 -2.45 10.34 -11.46
N GLY A 345 -1.74 11.26 -12.11
CA GLY A 345 -2.34 12.29 -12.96
C GLY A 345 -3.01 13.44 -12.19
N ARG A 346 -2.76 13.62 -10.88
CA ARG A 346 -3.26 14.80 -10.15
C ARG A 346 -2.59 16.07 -10.66
N SER A 347 -3.26 17.22 -10.63
CA SER A 347 -2.59 18.48 -10.96
C SER A 347 -1.50 18.81 -9.95
N CYS A 348 -0.38 19.37 -10.41
CA CYS A 348 0.76 19.72 -9.58
C CYS A 348 1.36 21.06 -10.01
N GLN A 349 2.00 21.76 -9.09
CA GLN A 349 2.83 22.94 -9.37
C GLN A 349 4.32 22.62 -9.22
N SER A 350 4.64 21.59 -8.44
CA SER A 350 5.99 21.13 -8.16
C SER A 350 6.02 19.62 -7.90
N ASP A 351 7.21 19.02 -7.98
CA ASP A 351 7.41 17.58 -7.65
C ASP A 351 6.96 17.23 -6.21
N GLY A 352 7.00 18.21 -5.30
CA GLY A 352 6.53 18.03 -3.93
C GLY A 352 5.03 17.75 -3.81
N ASP A 353 4.26 18.07 -4.85
CA ASP A 353 2.81 17.79 -4.89
C ASP A 353 2.51 16.34 -5.28
N CYS A 354 3.52 15.56 -5.69
CA CYS A 354 3.36 14.23 -6.30
C CYS A 354 3.80 13.09 -5.36
N PRO A 355 2.87 12.34 -4.74
CA PRO A 355 3.19 11.15 -3.95
C PRO A 355 3.51 9.93 -4.84
N PRO A 356 4.06 8.84 -4.28
CA PRO A 356 4.49 8.66 -2.88
C PRO A 356 5.95 9.06 -2.62
N ASP A 357 6.79 9.09 -3.66
CA ASP A 357 8.25 9.17 -3.51
C ASP A 357 8.81 10.60 -3.70
N HIS A 358 7.97 11.57 -4.09
CA HIS A 358 8.33 12.97 -4.35
C HIS A 358 9.62 13.09 -5.19
N ALA A 359 9.78 12.21 -6.18
CA ALA A 359 11.01 12.14 -6.94
C ALA A 359 11.09 13.33 -7.90
N SER A 360 12.31 13.78 -8.18
CA SER A 360 12.51 14.87 -9.13
C SER A 360 11.94 14.48 -10.50
N GLY A 361 11.17 15.38 -11.10
CA GLY A 361 10.50 15.20 -12.38
C GLY A 361 9.19 14.41 -12.31
N ASP A 362 8.58 14.28 -11.13
CA ASP A 362 7.26 13.70 -10.98
C ASP A 362 6.14 14.66 -11.36
N CYS A 363 6.34 15.98 -11.25
CA CYS A 363 5.42 16.97 -11.78
C CYS A 363 5.78 17.32 -13.22
N VAL A 364 4.96 16.89 -14.16
CA VAL A 364 5.27 16.90 -15.59
C VAL A 364 4.31 17.80 -16.36
N ALA A 365 4.88 18.72 -17.15
CA ALA A 365 4.12 19.54 -18.08
C ALA A 365 3.65 18.69 -19.28
N LEU A 366 2.34 18.60 -19.46
CA LEU A 366 1.70 17.91 -20.58
C LEU A 366 1.48 18.86 -21.77
N GLY A 367 1.11 20.11 -21.47
CA GLY A 367 0.72 21.09 -22.50
C GLY A 367 0.11 22.35 -21.90
N VAL A 368 -0.90 22.88 -22.59
CA VAL A 368 -1.66 24.06 -22.19
C VAL A 368 -2.96 23.64 -21.50
N SER A 369 -3.17 24.05 -20.25
CA SER A 369 -4.43 23.84 -19.54
C SER A 369 -5.55 24.56 -20.29
N ASP A 370 -6.71 23.90 -20.40
CA ASP A 370 -7.89 24.35 -21.18
C ASP A 370 -7.61 24.81 -22.63
N GLY A 371 -6.47 24.41 -23.21
CA GLY A 371 -5.96 24.91 -24.49
C GLY A 371 -6.98 24.86 -25.63
N ARG A 372 -7.05 25.96 -26.39
CA ARG A 372 -7.83 26.10 -27.62
C ARG A 372 -6.99 26.69 -28.75
N CYS A 373 -7.13 26.13 -29.94
CA CYS A 373 -6.49 26.67 -31.14
C CYS A 373 -7.05 28.05 -31.50
N GLN A 374 -6.18 28.99 -31.88
CA GLN A 374 -6.58 30.35 -32.27
C GLN A 374 -6.80 30.49 -33.77
#